data_AF-A0A401KEY3-F1
#
_entry.id   AF-A0A401KEY3-F1
#
_cell.length_a   1.000
_cell.length_b   1.000
_cell.length_c   1.000
_cell.angle_alpha   90.00
_cell.angle_beta   90.00
_cell.angle_gamma   90.00
#
_symmetry.space_group_name_H-M   'P 1'
#
loop_
_entity.id
_entity.type
_entity.pdbx_description
1 polymer ?
#
loop_
_entity_poly.entity_id
_entity_poly.type
_entity_poly.pdbx_seq_one_letter_code
_entity_poly.pdbx_strand_id
1 'polypeptide(L)'
;MESKATLGSIQKAVWAGKLPLHITLAPSESRTFDQTDPYLISCPRISYLPSLLPRLRAFFASSLIDPSSRPHEGWFSFEGVPLKWHYPVGLLYDLYAGADPASKGGAETDLLSTTDEDPLPWRLVVHFSDWPDEELVRLDAEGIVMHDAFINSVKEADFLRNGTAKGIMTLSREDSAGLWESWTFQTSSEYPTFSYHPSHNRSATFLSGSFSPSPQTLTRPLSK
;
A
#
# COMPACT_ATOMS: atom_id res chain seq x y z
N MET A 1 -22.10 -24.84 -14.79
CA MET A 1 -21.14 -25.62 -13.98
C MET A 1 -20.45 -24.65 -13.05
N GLU A 2 -20.85 -24.62 -11.78
CA GLU A 2 -20.14 -23.81 -10.76
C GLU A 2 -18.78 -24.43 -10.49
N SER A 3 -17.73 -23.70 -10.88
CA SER A 3 -16.35 -24.01 -10.47
C SER A 3 -16.27 -23.80 -8.95
N LYS A 4 -16.31 -24.88 -8.17
CA LYS A 4 -16.16 -24.82 -6.72
C LYS A 4 -14.80 -24.19 -6.38
N ALA A 5 -14.82 -23.01 -5.76
CA ALA A 5 -13.60 -22.31 -5.39
C ALA A 5 -12.75 -23.19 -4.46
N THR A 6 -11.48 -23.40 -4.84
CA THR A 6 -10.51 -24.11 -3.99
C THR A 6 -9.85 -23.12 -3.03
N LEU A 7 -9.37 -23.59 -1.87
CA LEU A 7 -8.65 -22.73 -0.91
C LEU A 7 -7.51 -21.96 -1.57
N GLY A 8 -6.70 -22.63 -2.40
CA GLY A 8 -5.60 -21.99 -3.12
C GLY A 8 -6.06 -20.92 -4.12
N SER A 9 -7.21 -21.10 -4.78
CA SER A 9 -7.76 -20.07 -5.67
C SER A 9 -8.26 -18.84 -4.90
N ILE A 10 -8.86 -19.03 -3.72
CA ILE A 10 -9.33 -17.95 -2.86
C ILE A 10 -8.14 -17.16 -2.31
N GLN A 11 -7.11 -17.85 -1.79
CA GLN A 11 -5.91 -17.21 -1.28
C GLN A 11 -5.20 -16.37 -2.34
N LYS A 12 -5.09 -16.88 -3.57
CA LYS A 12 -4.55 -16.13 -4.71
C LYS A 12 -5.40 -14.90 -5.04
N ALA A 13 -6.73 -15.02 -5.03
CA ALA A 13 -7.62 -13.89 -5.29
C ALA A 13 -7.50 -12.80 -4.22
N VAL A 14 -7.42 -13.18 -2.93
CA VAL A 14 -7.20 -12.25 -1.82
C VAL A 14 -5.85 -11.55 -1.96
N TRP A 15 -4.78 -12.30 -2.25
CA TRP A 15 -3.43 -11.76 -2.40
C TRP A 15 -3.28 -10.83 -3.61
N ALA A 16 -4.01 -11.12 -4.69
CA ALA A 16 -4.03 -10.31 -5.90
C ALA A 16 -5.02 -9.13 -5.83
N GLY A 17 -5.81 -9.02 -4.77
CA GLY A 17 -6.80 -7.96 -4.60
C GLY A 17 -6.16 -6.58 -4.55
N LYS A 18 -6.68 -5.63 -5.34
CA LYS A 18 -6.17 -4.26 -5.43
C LYS A 18 -7.28 -3.24 -5.29
N LEU A 19 -6.88 -2.03 -4.94
CA LEU A 19 -7.74 -0.87 -4.79
C LEU A 19 -7.15 0.30 -5.58
N PRO A 20 -7.90 0.91 -6.51
CA PRO A 20 -7.47 2.14 -7.16
C PRO A 20 -7.56 3.29 -6.15
N LEU A 21 -6.45 3.99 -5.94
CA LEU A 21 -6.30 5.13 -5.06
C LEU A 21 -6.14 6.41 -5.88
N HIS A 22 -6.80 7.47 -5.41
CA HIS A 22 -6.64 8.83 -5.89
C HIS A 22 -6.11 9.68 -4.75
N ILE A 23 -4.82 9.99 -4.76
CA ILE A 23 -4.13 10.65 -3.63
C ILE A 23 -3.83 12.09 -4.01
N THR A 24 -4.32 13.03 -3.22
CA THR A 24 -4.07 14.48 -3.41
C THR A 24 -3.21 15.01 -2.27
N LEU A 25 -2.40 16.04 -2.54
CA LEU A 25 -1.70 16.77 -1.49
C LEU A 25 -2.70 17.64 -0.72
N ALA A 26 -2.55 17.73 0.59
CA ALA A 26 -3.32 18.65 1.42
C ALA A 26 -3.23 20.09 0.87
N PRO A 27 -4.37 20.77 0.63
CA PRO A 27 -4.36 22.13 0.07
C PRO A 27 -3.60 23.14 0.94
N SER A 28 -3.59 22.93 2.27
CA SER A 28 -2.83 23.73 3.24
C SER A 28 -1.33 23.63 3.08
N GLU A 29 -0.83 22.55 2.46
CA GLU A 29 0.61 22.27 2.28
C GLU A 29 1.08 22.50 0.84
N SER A 30 0.16 22.89 -0.04
CA SER A 30 0.38 23.07 -1.46
C SER A 30 0.61 24.55 -1.81
N ARG A 31 1.67 24.83 -2.59
CA ARG A 31 1.95 26.18 -3.13
C ARG A 31 0.88 26.65 -4.11
N THR A 32 0.19 25.71 -4.75
CA THR A 32 -0.86 25.96 -5.74
C THR A 32 -2.24 25.59 -5.20
N PHE A 33 -2.37 25.45 -3.88
CA PHE A 33 -3.61 25.08 -3.18
C PHE A 33 -4.21 23.78 -3.74
N ASP A 34 -5.36 23.85 -4.42
CA ASP A 34 -6.11 22.72 -4.96
C ASP A 34 -5.69 22.28 -6.37
N GLN A 35 -4.73 22.95 -6.99
CA GLN A 35 -4.34 22.70 -8.40
C GLN A 35 -3.23 21.66 -8.56
N THR A 36 -2.94 20.86 -7.54
CA THR A 36 -1.92 19.80 -7.65
C THR A 36 -2.47 18.58 -8.35
N ASP A 37 -1.70 18.03 -9.30
CA ASP A 37 -2.09 16.81 -9.99
C ASP A 37 -2.22 15.65 -9.00
N PRO A 38 -3.31 14.88 -9.02
CA PRO A 38 -3.48 13.75 -8.13
C PRO A 38 -2.54 12.60 -8.51
N TYR A 39 -2.04 11.90 -7.50
CA TYR A 39 -1.29 10.66 -7.67
C TYR A 39 -2.25 9.47 -7.75
N LEU A 40 -2.39 8.90 -8.95
CA LEU A 40 -3.25 7.74 -9.21
C LEU A 40 -2.43 6.45 -9.15
N ILE A 41 -2.85 5.49 -8.33
CA ILE A 41 -2.13 4.21 -8.19
C ILE A 41 -3.10 3.06 -7.88
N SER A 42 -2.85 1.88 -8.46
CA SER A 42 -3.49 0.64 -8.00
C SER A 42 -2.65 0.03 -6.88
N CYS A 43 -3.24 -0.10 -5.69
CA CYS A 43 -2.55 -0.50 -4.47
C CYS A 43 -3.07 -1.87 -3.98
N PRO A 44 -2.21 -2.84 -3.64
CA PRO A 44 -2.66 -4.12 -3.08
C PRO A 44 -3.44 -3.93 -1.77
N ARG A 45 -4.58 -4.61 -1.61
CA ARG A 45 -5.43 -4.50 -0.40
C ARG A 45 -4.72 -4.91 0.89
N ILE A 46 -3.76 -5.83 0.78
CA ILE A 46 -2.96 -6.35 1.91
C ILE A 46 -1.67 -5.54 2.17
N SER A 47 -1.50 -4.40 1.50
CA SER A 47 -0.41 -3.45 1.76
C SER A 47 -0.80 -2.42 2.84
N TYR A 48 0.12 -1.52 3.20
CA TYR A 48 -0.01 -0.50 4.22
C TYR A 48 0.32 0.85 3.57
N LEU A 49 -0.46 1.88 3.83
CA LEU A 49 -0.32 3.19 3.18
C LEU A 49 1.09 3.81 3.27
N PRO A 50 1.81 3.73 4.41
CA PRO A 50 3.13 4.34 4.54
C PRO A 50 4.19 3.93 3.50
N SER A 51 4.07 2.74 2.89
CA SER A 51 5.00 2.32 1.84
C SER A 51 4.95 3.23 0.59
N LEU A 52 3.89 4.03 0.44
CA LEU A 52 3.73 4.99 -0.64
C LEU A 52 4.43 6.34 -0.35
N LEU A 53 4.72 6.65 0.93
CA LEU A 53 5.20 7.97 1.35
C LEU A 53 6.47 8.44 0.64
N PRO A 54 7.52 7.60 0.44
CA PRO A 54 8.72 8.05 -0.27
C PRO A 54 8.42 8.47 -1.73
N ARG A 55 7.52 7.73 -2.40
CA ARG A 55 7.12 8.01 -3.79
C ARG A 55 6.24 9.25 -3.87
N LEU A 56 5.27 9.39 -2.97
CA LEU A 56 4.38 10.55 -2.91
C LEU A 56 5.15 11.82 -2.58
N ARG A 57 6.09 11.74 -1.63
CA ARG A 57 6.93 12.88 -1.25
C ARG A 57 7.78 13.37 -2.41
N ALA A 58 8.36 12.45 -3.19
CA ALA A 58 9.12 12.77 -4.39
C ALA A 58 8.23 13.38 -5.49
N PHE A 59 7.03 12.83 -5.70
CA PHE A 59 6.07 13.33 -6.69
C PHE A 59 5.59 14.74 -6.36
N PHE A 60 5.22 15.02 -5.11
CA PHE A 60 4.73 16.32 -4.67
C PHE A 60 5.82 17.33 -4.29
N ALA A 61 7.11 16.98 -4.42
CA ALA A 61 8.22 17.81 -3.94
C ALA A 61 8.24 19.23 -4.53
N SER A 62 7.85 19.40 -5.79
CA SER A 62 7.77 20.72 -6.45
C SER A 62 6.58 21.57 -6.00
N SER A 63 5.53 20.91 -5.50
CA SER A 63 4.27 21.53 -5.11
C SER A 63 4.19 21.86 -3.63
N LEU A 64 5.01 21.21 -2.79
CA LEU A 64 5.04 21.40 -1.34
C LEU A 64 5.55 22.79 -0.94
N ILE A 65 4.86 23.43 0.00
CA ILE A 65 5.30 24.69 0.61
C ILE A 65 6.64 24.50 1.31
N ASP A 66 6.76 23.46 2.15
CA ASP A 66 8.00 23.07 2.83
C ASP A 66 8.73 21.95 2.08
N PRO A 67 9.84 22.25 1.37
CA PRO A 67 10.63 21.25 0.66
C PRO A 67 11.51 20.40 1.57
N SER A 68 11.62 20.72 2.87
CA SER A 68 12.47 20.00 3.82
C SER A 68 11.77 18.85 4.53
N SER A 69 10.44 18.79 4.45
CA SER A 69 9.63 17.70 5.03
C SER A 69 10.09 16.33 4.58
N ARG A 70 10.02 15.33 5.46
CA ARG A 70 10.56 14.00 5.21
C ARG A 70 9.45 12.98 4.92
N PRO A 71 9.74 11.87 4.21
CA PRO A 71 8.71 10.87 3.94
C PRO A 71 8.03 10.30 5.19
N HIS A 72 8.76 10.05 6.28
CA HIS A 72 8.20 9.48 7.52
C HIS A 72 7.35 10.48 8.33
N GLU A 73 7.36 11.76 7.97
CA GLU A 73 6.45 12.76 8.55
C GLU A 73 5.08 12.73 7.86
N GLY A 74 4.94 11.94 6.79
CA GLY A 74 3.72 11.89 6.02
C GLY A 74 2.65 10.98 6.60
N TRP A 75 1.40 11.43 6.54
CA TRP A 75 0.22 10.70 6.98
C TRP A 75 -0.94 10.90 6.02
N PHE A 76 -1.97 10.06 6.15
CA PHE A 76 -3.12 10.06 5.24
C PHE A 76 -4.40 10.37 5.99
N SER A 77 -5.30 11.10 5.33
CA SER A 77 -6.67 11.30 5.80
C SER A 77 -7.70 10.94 4.75
N PHE A 78 -8.87 10.49 5.19
CA PHE A 78 -10.07 10.37 4.40
C PHE A 78 -11.15 11.25 5.02
N GLU A 79 -11.72 12.17 4.24
CA GLU A 79 -12.75 13.12 4.71
C GLU A 79 -12.39 13.86 6.00
N GLY A 80 -11.11 14.22 6.14
CA GLY A 80 -10.58 14.92 7.32
C GLY A 80 -10.26 14.03 8.51
N VAL A 81 -10.53 12.71 8.44
CA VAL A 81 -10.21 11.75 9.50
C VAL A 81 -8.84 11.12 9.25
N PRO A 82 -7.89 11.19 10.20
CA PRO A 82 -6.60 10.50 10.11
C PRO A 82 -6.75 8.98 10.00
N LEU A 83 -6.07 8.39 9.01
CA LEU A 83 -6.10 6.95 8.78
C LEU A 83 -5.02 6.23 9.59
N LYS A 84 -5.44 5.21 10.36
CA LYS A 84 -4.56 4.35 11.15
C LYS A 84 -3.64 3.54 10.24
N TRP A 85 -2.39 3.98 10.11
CA TRP A 85 -1.44 3.43 9.15
C TRP A 85 -1.08 1.95 9.35
N HIS A 86 -1.24 1.44 10.56
CA HIS A 86 -0.96 0.04 10.93
C HIS A 86 -2.08 -0.93 10.50
N TYR A 87 -3.14 -0.43 9.85
CA TYR A 87 -4.15 -1.27 9.22
C TYR A 87 -3.91 -1.41 7.72
N PRO A 88 -4.17 -2.61 7.15
CA PRO A 88 -4.05 -2.81 5.72
C PRO A 88 -4.97 -1.88 4.92
N VAL A 89 -4.53 -1.47 3.74
CA VAL A 89 -5.25 -0.55 2.83
C VAL A 89 -6.68 -1.02 2.56
N GLY A 90 -6.87 -2.31 2.31
CA GLY A 90 -8.19 -2.89 2.06
C GLY A 90 -9.11 -2.81 3.28
N LEU A 91 -8.58 -3.03 4.48
CA LEU A 91 -9.35 -2.90 5.72
C LEU A 91 -9.74 -1.44 5.97
N LEU A 92 -8.82 -0.50 5.76
CA LEU A 92 -9.15 0.92 5.88
C LEU A 92 -10.25 1.32 4.89
N TYR A 93 -10.17 0.86 3.64
CA TYR A 93 -11.23 1.11 2.66
C TYR A 93 -12.58 0.53 3.13
N ASP A 94 -12.61 -0.74 3.53
CA ASP A 94 -13.85 -1.39 3.94
C ASP A 94 -14.48 -0.75 5.19
N LEU A 95 -13.65 -0.17 6.09
CA LEU A 95 -14.11 0.55 7.29
C LEU A 95 -14.62 1.97 7.01
N TYR A 96 -13.90 2.74 6.19
CA TYR A 96 -14.14 4.18 6.01
C TYR A 96 -14.96 4.52 4.77
N ALA A 97 -14.80 3.77 3.68
CA ALA A 97 -15.51 3.99 2.41
C ALA A 97 -16.77 3.12 2.28
N GLY A 98 -17.25 2.55 3.39
CA GLY A 98 -18.55 1.91 3.45
C GLY A 98 -18.79 0.80 2.43
N ALA A 99 -17.77 0.00 2.10
CA ALA A 99 -17.95 -1.13 1.19
C ALA A 99 -19.06 -2.05 1.75
N ASP A 100 -20.27 -1.96 1.18
CA ASP A 100 -21.37 -2.84 1.57
C ASP A 100 -20.84 -4.26 1.33
N PRO A 101 -20.70 -5.09 2.38
CA PRO A 101 -20.12 -6.41 2.22
C PRO A 101 -20.94 -7.14 1.16
N ALA A 102 -20.26 -7.90 0.30
CA ALA A 102 -20.82 -8.60 -0.87
C ALA A 102 -21.93 -9.64 -0.57
N SER A 103 -22.57 -9.56 0.60
CA SER A 103 -23.68 -10.37 1.09
C SER A 103 -25.02 -9.64 1.17
N LYS A 104 -25.16 -8.33 0.86
CA LYS A 104 -26.49 -7.72 0.70
C LYS A 104 -27.11 -7.97 -0.67
N GLY A 105 -27.33 -9.25 -0.96
CA GLY A 105 -28.43 -9.66 -1.80
C GLY A 105 -29.73 -9.59 -0.98
N GLY A 106 -30.44 -8.46 -1.05
CA GLY A 106 -31.83 -8.33 -0.64
C GLY A 106 -32.08 -8.06 0.85
N ALA A 107 -32.23 -6.78 1.22
CA ALA A 107 -33.17 -6.36 2.25
C ALA A 107 -33.48 -4.87 2.05
N GLU A 108 -34.76 -4.62 1.84
CA GLU A 108 -35.36 -3.34 1.50
C GLU A 108 -35.13 -2.34 2.65
N THR A 109 -34.55 -1.18 2.35
CA THR A 109 -34.66 0.00 3.21
C THR A 109 -34.84 1.21 2.31
N ASP A 110 -36.09 1.65 2.29
CA ASP A 110 -36.59 2.72 1.45
C ASP A 110 -36.04 4.10 1.84
N LEU A 111 -35.61 4.80 0.78
CA LEU A 111 -35.88 6.22 0.49
C LEU A 111 -35.34 7.26 1.47
N LEU A 112 -34.19 7.87 1.11
CA LEU A 112 -33.93 9.33 1.02
C LEU A 112 -32.41 9.65 1.04
N SER A 113 -31.62 9.04 0.14
CA SER A 113 -30.40 9.67 -0.41
C SER A 113 -30.06 9.01 -1.74
N THR A 114 -30.15 9.82 -2.78
CA THR A 114 -29.90 9.53 -4.18
C THR A 114 -28.45 9.08 -4.40
N THR A 115 -28.24 7.98 -5.13
CA THR A 115 -27.09 7.74 -6.03
C THR A 115 -25.76 8.38 -5.60
N ASP A 116 -24.97 7.68 -4.79
CA ASP A 116 -23.52 7.76 -4.82
C ASP A 116 -23.01 6.37 -4.44
N GLU A 117 -22.98 5.47 -5.43
CA GLU A 117 -22.09 4.31 -5.38
C GLU A 117 -20.69 4.86 -5.13
N ASP A 118 -20.12 4.74 -3.93
CA ASP A 118 -18.82 5.35 -3.59
C ASP A 118 -17.78 4.98 -4.66
N PRO A 119 -17.52 5.89 -5.63
CA PRO A 119 -17.02 5.43 -6.90
C PRO A 119 -15.52 5.45 -6.75
N LEU A 120 -14.95 4.25 -6.74
CA LEU A 120 -13.55 4.07 -7.05
C LEU A 120 -13.13 5.05 -8.16
N PRO A 121 -12.00 5.75 -8.02
CA PRO A 121 -10.92 5.51 -7.06
C PRO A 121 -11.17 6.04 -5.64
N TRP A 122 -10.67 5.32 -4.62
CA TRP A 122 -10.71 5.77 -3.23
C TRP A 122 -9.87 7.03 -3.05
N ARG A 123 -10.50 8.13 -2.66
CA ARG A 123 -9.89 9.46 -2.63
C ARG A 123 -9.27 9.73 -1.26
N LEU A 124 -7.95 9.82 -1.23
CA LEU A 124 -7.17 10.10 -0.04
C LEU A 124 -6.48 11.46 -0.15
N VAL A 125 -6.21 12.05 1.01
CA VAL A 125 -5.35 13.22 1.12
C VAL A 125 -4.08 12.80 1.86
N VAL A 126 -2.92 13.14 1.30
CA VAL A 126 -1.63 13.00 1.96
C VAL A 126 -1.20 14.33 2.54
N HIS A 127 -0.67 14.27 3.76
CA HIS A 127 -0.11 15.39 4.51
C HIS A 127 1.34 15.06 4.82
N PHE A 128 2.19 16.06 4.96
CA PHE A 128 3.60 15.96 5.36
C PHE A 128 3.95 16.88 6.54
N SER A 129 2.96 17.56 7.11
CA SER A 129 3.05 18.37 8.31
C SER A 129 1.88 18.08 9.25
N ASP A 130 1.79 18.81 10.38
CA ASP A 130 0.66 18.73 11.33
C ASP A 130 0.26 17.29 11.71
N TRP A 131 1.26 16.50 12.15
CA TRP A 131 1.05 15.10 12.53
C TRP A 131 0.02 14.97 13.67
N PRO A 132 -1.01 14.11 13.54
CA PRO A 132 -2.02 13.91 14.57
C PRO A 132 -1.51 13.00 15.69
N ASP A 133 -0.71 13.57 16.61
CA ASP A 133 -0.04 12.85 17.70
C ASP A 133 -1.00 12.14 18.67
N GLU A 134 -2.24 12.61 18.81
CA GLU A 134 -3.26 12.00 19.68
C GLU A 134 -3.87 10.72 19.07
N GLU A 135 -3.86 10.59 17.74
CA GLU A 135 -4.55 9.52 17.01
C GLU A 135 -3.59 8.51 16.37
N LEU A 136 -2.38 8.95 15.99
CA LEU A 136 -1.42 8.17 15.22
C LEU A 136 -0.05 8.07 15.89
N VAL A 137 0.47 6.85 15.98
CA VAL A 137 1.86 6.57 16.35
C VAL A 137 2.79 7.05 15.24
N ARG A 138 3.83 7.82 15.57
CA ARG A 138 4.80 8.32 14.58
C ARG A 138 5.55 7.21 13.86
N LEU A 139 5.78 7.42 12.56
CA LEU A 139 6.68 6.60 11.77
C LEU A 139 8.14 7.04 11.98
N ASP A 140 9.06 6.11 11.85
CA ASP A 140 10.50 6.37 11.84
C ASP A 140 11.06 6.34 10.42
N ALA A 141 12.24 6.93 10.23
CA ALA A 141 12.89 6.99 8.92
C ALA A 141 13.36 5.61 8.44
N GLU A 142 13.71 4.74 9.38
CA GLU A 142 14.26 3.42 9.16
C GLU A 142 13.18 2.34 8.92
N GLY A 143 11.90 2.67 9.12
CA GLY A 143 10.76 1.77 8.97
C GLY A 143 10.64 0.71 10.07
N ILE A 144 11.36 0.85 11.17
CA ILE A 144 11.40 -0.07 12.31
C ILE A 144 10.02 -0.14 12.98
N VAL A 145 9.34 0.99 13.19
CA VAL A 145 8.02 1.04 13.82
C VAL A 145 7.00 0.28 12.99
N MET A 146 7.07 0.40 11.65
CA MET A 146 6.18 -0.30 10.75
C MET A 146 6.43 -1.81 10.74
N HIS A 147 7.72 -2.19 10.70
CA HIS A 147 8.14 -3.57 10.80
C HIS A 147 7.70 -4.20 12.13
N ASP A 148 7.90 -3.51 13.25
CA ASP A 148 7.55 -4.02 14.58
C ASP A 148 6.04 -4.16 14.76
N ALA A 149 5.25 -3.20 14.25
CA ALA A 149 3.79 -3.30 14.24
C ALA A 149 3.33 -4.54 13.45
N PHE A 150 3.92 -4.79 12.27
CA PHE A 150 3.64 -5.98 11.48
C PHE A 150 4.00 -7.27 12.23
N ILE A 151 5.22 -7.37 12.76
CA ILE A 151 5.69 -8.57 13.48
C ILE A 151 4.84 -8.82 14.73
N ASN A 152 4.45 -7.78 15.47
CA ASN A 152 3.59 -7.92 16.64
C ASN A 152 2.20 -8.44 16.25
N SER A 153 1.61 -7.93 15.17
CA SER A 153 0.31 -8.44 14.67
C SER A 153 0.38 -9.93 14.29
N VAL A 154 1.49 -10.37 13.68
CA VAL A 154 1.71 -11.76 13.29
C VAL A 154 1.90 -12.65 14.52
N LYS A 155 2.64 -12.19 15.54
CA LYS A 155 2.80 -12.89 16.82
C LYS A 155 1.47 -13.05 17.55
N GLU A 156 0.66 -12.00 17.61
CA GLU A 156 -0.66 -12.03 18.25
C GLU A 156 -1.59 -13.02 17.54
N ALA A 157 -1.63 -13.00 16.20
CA ALA A 157 -2.42 -13.93 15.41
C ALA A 157 -2.01 -15.40 15.62
N ASP A 158 -0.70 -15.68 15.70
CA ASP A 158 -0.17 -17.03 15.96
C ASP A 158 -0.52 -17.50 17.37
N PHE A 159 -0.36 -16.62 18.36
CA PHE A 159 -0.73 -16.92 19.73
C PHE A 159 -2.22 -17.27 19.86
N LEU A 160 -3.10 -16.51 19.22
CA LEU A 160 -4.54 -16.77 19.23
C LEU A 160 -4.90 -18.11 18.56
N ARG A 161 -4.21 -18.47 17.48
CA ARG A 161 -4.49 -19.69 16.71
C ARG A 161 -3.94 -20.95 17.39
N ASN A 162 -2.73 -20.87 17.92
CA ASN A 162 -1.94 -22.03 18.35
C ASN A 162 -1.74 -22.10 19.87
N GLY A 163 -2.21 -21.09 20.63
CA GLY A 163 -2.00 -20.97 22.08
C GLY A 163 -0.56 -20.61 22.47
N THR A 164 0.31 -20.38 21.49
CA THR A 164 1.71 -20.00 21.68
C THR A 164 2.21 -19.24 20.45
N ALA A 165 3.06 -18.23 20.67
CA ALA A 165 3.75 -17.53 19.58
C ALA A 165 5.13 -18.13 19.29
N LYS A 166 5.45 -19.32 19.85
CA LYS A 166 6.78 -19.92 19.74
C LYS A 166 7.20 -20.12 18.29
N GLY A 167 6.30 -20.49 17.38
CA GLY A 167 6.61 -20.70 15.97
C GLY A 167 7.19 -19.45 15.30
N ILE A 168 6.51 -18.31 15.42
CA ILE A 168 6.98 -17.03 14.91
C ILE A 168 8.14 -16.45 15.71
N MET A 169 8.18 -16.65 17.04
CA MET A 169 9.34 -16.26 17.85
C MET A 169 10.60 -17.10 17.55
N THR A 170 10.44 -18.29 16.95
CA THR A 170 11.54 -19.14 16.47
C THR A 170 11.90 -18.91 15.01
N LEU A 171 11.20 -18.04 14.28
CA LEU A 171 11.62 -17.65 12.94
C LEU A 171 12.99 -16.98 13.02
N SER A 172 13.88 -17.35 12.10
CA SER A 172 15.18 -16.70 11.99
C SER A 172 15.01 -15.22 11.63
N ARG A 173 16.03 -14.41 11.91
CA ARG A 173 16.04 -12.99 11.51
C ARG A 173 15.92 -12.89 9.99
N GLU A 174 16.51 -13.83 9.28
CA GLU A 174 16.47 -13.96 7.82
C GLU A 174 15.05 -14.27 7.31
N ASP A 175 14.30 -15.16 7.95
CA ASP A 175 12.93 -15.51 7.53
C ASP A 175 11.93 -14.37 7.81
N SER A 176 12.11 -13.66 8.93
CA SER A 176 11.28 -12.50 9.29
C SER A 176 11.55 -11.32 8.35
N ALA A 177 12.82 -11.09 8.00
CA ALA A 177 13.20 -10.11 6.99
C ALA A 177 12.68 -10.49 5.59
N GLY A 178 12.73 -11.78 5.22
CA GLY A 178 12.23 -12.26 3.93
C GLY A 178 10.71 -12.09 3.75
N LEU A 179 9.93 -12.25 4.83
CA LEU A 179 8.49 -11.97 4.83
C LEU A 179 8.20 -10.48 4.61
N TRP A 180 8.90 -9.62 5.33
CA TRP A 180 8.80 -8.18 5.20
C TRP A 180 9.25 -7.68 3.81
N GLU A 181 10.34 -8.24 3.30
CA GLU A 181 10.91 -7.91 2.02
C GLU A 181 10.01 -8.36 0.87
N SER A 182 9.40 -9.56 0.95
CA SER A 182 8.41 -10.03 -0.02
C SER A 182 7.19 -9.10 -0.11
N TRP A 183 6.73 -8.60 1.05
CA TRP A 183 5.63 -7.64 1.15
C TRP A 183 6.01 -6.26 0.56
N THR A 184 7.22 -5.79 0.86
CA THR A 184 7.73 -4.51 0.35
C THR A 184 7.96 -4.55 -1.16
N PHE A 185 8.51 -5.65 -1.69
CA PHE A 185 8.72 -5.85 -3.13
C PHE A 185 7.44 -6.01 -3.91
N GLN A 186 6.37 -6.60 -3.34
CA GLN A 186 5.07 -6.63 -4.00
C GLN A 186 4.54 -5.21 -4.27
N THR A 187 4.82 -4.28 -3.37
CA THR A 187 4.42 -2.87 -3.51
C THR A 187 5.31 -2.11 -4.51
N SER A 188 6.57 -2.55 -4.70
CA SER A 188 7.57 -1.89 -5.55
C SER A 188 7.62 -2.41 -7.00
N SER A 189 7.43 -3.71 -7.21
CA SER A 189 7.68 -4.39 -8.51
C SER A 189 6.64 -4.11 -9.61
N GLU A 190 5.59 -3.34 -9.33
CA GLU A 190 4.45 -3.19 -10.24
C GLU A 190 4.42 -1.90 -11.08
N TYR A 191 5.48 -1.07 -11.04
CA TYR A 191 5.56 0.12 -11.90
C TYR A 191 6.91 0.22 -12.63
N PRO A 192 6.98 -0.02 -13.95
CA PRO A 192 7.95 0.71 -14.76
C PRO A 192 7.55 2.19 -14.73
N THR A 193 8.50 3.04 -14.39
CA THR A 193 8.36 4.49 -14.26
C THR A 193 7.61 5.09 -15.45
N PHE A 194 6.31 5.38 -15.32
CA PHE A 194 5.60 6.16 -16.33
C PHE A 194 5.84 7.62 -16.04
N SER A 195 6.97 8.12 -16.53
CA SER A 195 7.27 9.55 -16.54
C SER A 195 6.34 10.23 -17.54
N TYR A 196 5.25 10.84 -17.07
CA TYR A 196 4.45 11.74 -17.90
C TYR A 196 5.29 12.98 -18.18
N HIS A 197 5.88 13.05 -19.38
CA HIS A 197 6.61 14.23 -19.83
C HIS A 197 5.68 15.08 -20.69
N PRO A 198 5.31 16.30 -20.27
CA PRO A 198 4.55 17.18 -21.13
C PRO A 198 5.44 17.63 -22.29
N SER A 199 4.95 17.38 -23.50
CA SER A 199 5.23 18.06 -24.76
C SER A 199 6.34 17.53 -25.70
N HIS A 200 5.83 17.22 -26.91
CA HIS A 200 6.39 17.39 -28.25
C HIS A 200 7.47 16.42 -28.80
N ASN A 201 6.95 15.54 -29.68
CA ASN A 201 7.48 15.16 -31.00
C ASN A 201 8.14 13.76 -31.13
N ARG A 202 7.38 12.87 -31.80
CA ARG A 202 7.76 11.75 -32.71
C ARG A 202 8.90 10.81 -32.30
N SER A 203 8.52 9.59 -31.90
CA SER A 203 8.79 8.30 -32.58
C SER A 203 8.85 7.17 -31.55
N ALA A 204 7.93 6.21 -31.64
CA ALA A 204 7.89 5.05 -30.76
C ALA A 204 8.85 3.96 -31.29
N THR A 205 9.89 3.65 -30.53
CA THR A 205 10.68 2.43 -30.71
C THR A 205 10.59 1.62 -29.43
N PHE A 206 9.85 0.51 -29.48
CA PHE A 206 9.79 -0.47 -28.40
C PHE A 206 11.03 -1.37 -28.49
N LEU A 207 11.87 -1.40 -27.45
CA LEU A 207 12.86 -2.45 -27.24
C LEU A 207 12.29 -3.45 -26.22
N SER A 208 11.82 -4.60 -26.73
CA SER A 208 11.50 -5.78 -25.95
C SER A 208 12.81 -6.42 -25.45
N GLY A 209 13.10 -6.30 -24.15
CA GLY A 209 14.18 -7.02 -23.49
C GLY A 209 13.71 -8.40 -23.04
N SER A 210 14.18 -9.44 -23.75
CA SER A 210 14.02 -10.85 -23.43
C SER A 210 14.84 -11.23 -22.19
N PHE A 211 14.21 -11.91 -21.23
CA PHE A 211 14.89 -12.54 -20.11
C PHE A 211 15.13 -14.02 -20.44
N SER A 212 16.40 -14.41 -20.56
CA SER A 212 16.85 -15.80 -20.64
C SER A 212 17.67 -16.09 -19.38
N PRO A 213 17.35 -17.12 -18.57
CA PRO A 213 18.19 -17.51 -17.44
C PRO A 213 19.17 -18.60 -17.87
N SER A 214 20.47 -18.36 -17.74
CA SER A 214 21.48 -19.41 -17.75
C SER A 214 21.95 -19.70 -16.32
N PRO A 215 22.06 -20.99 -15.93
CA PRO A 215 22.39 -21.42 -14.57
C PRO A 215 23.90 -21.34 -14.31
N GLN A 216 24.31 -20.78 -13.17
CA GLN A 216 25.70 -20.88 -12.72
C GLN A 216 25.88 -22.12 -11.84
N THR A 217 26.68 -23.05 -12.36
CA THR A 217 27.17 -24.26 -11.68
C THR A 217 28.22 -23.89 -10.64
N LEU A 218 27.99 -24.29 -9.39
CA LEU A 218 28.91 -24.13 -8.26
C LEU A 218 30.06 -25.15 -8.36
N THR A 219 31.27 -24.72 -8.70
CA THR A 219 32.50 -25.52 -8.56
C THR A 219 33.29 -25.07 -7.33
N ARG A 220 33.29 -25.93 -6.31
CA ARG A 220 34.13 -25.87 -5.11
C ARG A 220 35.56 -26.31 -5.44
N PRO A 221 36.62 -25.60 -5.04
CA PRO A 221 37.96 -26.17 -5.04
C PRO A 221 38.26 -26.87 -3.72
N LEU A 222 38.72 -28.12 -3.82
CA LEU A 222 39.59 -28.76 -2.83
C LEU A 222 41.00 -28.17 -2.99
N SER A 223 41.69 -27.91 -1.88
CA SER A 223 43.12 -28.17 -1.81
C SER A 223 43.54 -28.51 -0.38
N LYS A 224 44.62 -29.29 -0.35
CA LYS A 224 45.20 -30.13 0.70
C LYS A 224 45.66 -29.41 1.95
#